data_AF-A0A428NVX9-F1
#
_entry.id   AF-A0A428NVX9-F1
#
_cell.length_a   1.000
_cell.length_b   1.000
_cell.length_c   1.000
_cell.angle_alpha   90.00
_cell.angle_beta   90.00
_cell.angle_gamma   90.00
#
_symmetry.space_group_name_H-M   'P 1'
#
loop_
_entity.id
_entity.type
_entity.pdbx_description
1 polymer ?
#
loop_
_entity_poly.entity_id
_entity_poly.type
_entity_poly.pdbx_seq_one_letter_code
_entity_poly.pdbx_strand_id
1 'polypeptide(L)'
;MPLCEICLGLDFATISQTGVKKFLRLDEGPNLKYYGARDIDLDTFRNAFIRYHDTLDSLHASAKSCDICRLVQISVETVFRKNPNLGSGYEFWIGGREGSDGFEIVGFAESRTANPICSLMAAFGFCVERGSQLDHMIDGRVVSPSPSS
;
A
#
# COMPACT_ATOMS: atom_id res chain seq x y z
N MET A 1 17.91 -7.04 -3.39
CA MET A 1 16.52 -7.45 -3.10
C MET A 1 15.95 -8.07 -4.37
N PRO A 2 15.72 -9.39 -4.46
CA PRO A 2 15.03 -9.96 -5.61
C PRO A 2 13.60 -9.41 -5.70
N LEU A 3 13.17 -9.09 -6.91
CA LEU A 3 11.84 -8.60 -7.24
C LEU A 3 11.16 -9.57 -8.21
N CYS A 4 9.86 -9.80 -8.05
CA CYS A 4 9.06 -10.51 -9.05
C CYS A 4 8.72 -9.59 -10.23
N GLU A 5 8.20 -10.17 -11.32
CA GLU A 5 7.82 -9.44 -12.54
C GLU A 5 6.81 -8.32 -12.26
N ILE A 6 5.85 -8.55 -11.35
CA ILE A 6 4.88 -7.52 -10.94
C ILE A 6 5.61 -6.32 -10.33
N CYS A 7 6.45 -6.54 -9.33
CA CYS A 7 7.20 -5.46 -8.68
C CYS A 7 8.20 -4.78 -9.62
N LEU A 8 8.79 -5.50 -10.58
CA LEU A 8 9.68 -4.92 -11.59
C LEU A 8 8.93 -4.01 -12.58
N GLY A 9 7.65 -4.31 -12.84
CA GLY A 9 6.78 -3.50 -13.69
C GLY A 9 6.23 -2.24 -13.01
N LEU A 10 6.43 -2.07 -11.70
CA LEU A 10 5.92 -0.93 -10.96
C LEU A 10 6.94 0.21 -10.92
N ASP A 11 6.51 1.40 -11.33
CA ASP A 11 7.24 2.63 -11.10
C ASP A 11 6.90 3.18 -9.71
N PHE A 12 7.63 2.73 -8.69
CA PHE A 12 7.43 3.17 -7.30
C PHE A 12 7.63 4.67 -7.10
N ALA A 13 8.46 5.32 -7.91
CA ALA A 13 8.70 6.76 -7.81
C ALA A 13 7.48 7.55 -8.31
N THR A 14 6.90 7.13 -9.42
CA THR A 14 5.63 7.72 -9.90
C THR A 14 4.49 7.40 -8.92
N ILE A 15 4.39 6.17 -8.43
CA ILE A 15 3.37 5.76 -7.46
C ILE A 15 3.41 6.63 -6.20
N SER A 16 4.60 6.93 -5.67
CA SER A 16 4.71 7.74 -4.44
C SER A 16 4.19 9.17 -4.61
N GLN A 17 4.24 9.70 -5.83
CA GLN A 17 3.80 11.05 -6.16
C GLN A 17 2.29 11.13 -6.43
N THR A 18 1.64 10.03 -6.80
CA THR A 18 0.20 9.98 -7.14
C THR A 18 -0.69 9.72 -5.93
N GLY A 19 -0.36 10.34 -4.78
CA GLY A 19 -1.03 10.08 -3.51
C GLY A 19 -2.56 10.18 -3.58
N VAL A 20 -3.23 9.30 -2.84
CA VAL A 20 -4.69 9.11 -2.84
C VAL A 20 -5.51 10.29 -2.27
N LYS A 21 -4.84 11.34 -1.78
CA LYS A 21 -5.41 12.48 -1.05
C LYS A 21 -6.45 13.31 -1.83
N LYS A 22 -6.34 13.40 -3.16
CA LYS A 22 -7.21 14.31 -3.92
C LYS A 22 -8.67 13.86 -3.91
N PHE A 23 -8.92 12.57 -3.73
CA PHE A 23 -10.24 11.98 -3.93
C PHE A 23 -10.66 11.01 -2.83
N LEU A 24 -9.72 10.53 -1.99
CA LEU A 24 -9.99 9.55 -0.95
C LEU A 24 -9.82 10.15 0.45
N ARG A 25 -10.69 9.73 1.37
CA ARG A 25 -10.57 10.02 2.80
C ARG A 25 -10.10 8.77 3.53
N LEU A 26 -8.98 8.88 4.25
CA LEU A 26 -8.58 7.86 5.21
C LEU A 26 -9.43 8.02 6.48
N ASP A 27 -10.23 7.00 6.77
CA ASP A 27 -10.99 6.88 8.00
C ASP A 27 -10.41 5.78 8.89
N GLU A 28 -10.58 5.94 10.20
CA GLU A 28 -10.13 4.99 11.20
C GLU A 28 -11.33 4.29 11.82
N GLY A 29 -11.45 2.98 11.58
CA GLY A 29 -12.37 2.11 12.28
C GLY A 29 -11.72 1.49 13.53
N PRO A 30 -12.49 0.72 14.35
CA PRO A 30 -12.02 0.20 15.63
C PRO A 30 -10.71 -0.61 15.57
N ASN A 31 -10.40 -1.26 14.45
CA ASN A 31 -9.21 -2.12 14.28
C ASN A 31 -8.59 -2.05 12.88
N LEU A 32 -9.07 -1.12 12.04
CA LEU A 32 -8.72 -1.07 10.62
C LEU A 32 -8.90 0.35 10.08
N LYS A 33 -7.89 0.83 9.36
CA LYS A 33 -8.01 2.04 8.56
C LYS A 33 -8.53 1.69 7.17
N TYR A 34 -9.34 2.56 6.58
CA TYR A 34 -9.92 2.31 5.27
C TYR A 34 -10.10 3.63 4.51
N TYR A 35 -10.10 3.54 3.19
CA TYR A 35 -10.45 4.66 2.33
C TYR A 35 -11.91 4.53 1.88
N GLY A 36 -12.65 5.63 1.99
CA GLY A 36 -13.94 5.81 1.34
C GLY A 36 -13.84 6.76 0.16
N ALA A 37 -14.58 6.47 -0.92
CA ALA A 37 -14.81 7.42 -1.99
C ALA A 37 -15.58 8.65 -1.49
N ARG A 38 -15.16 9.86 -1.87
CA ARG A 38 -15.94 11.09 -1.70
C ARG A 38 -16.26 11.68 -3.06
N ASP A 39 -17.55 11.78 -3.39
CA ASP A 39 -18.03 12.50 -4.58
C ASP A 39 -17.37 12.03 -5.91
N ILE A 40 -16.87 10.81 -5.94
CA ILE A 40 -16.27 10.17 -7.12
C ILE A 40 -16.96 8.84 -7.41
N ASP A 41 -17.00 8.49 -8.69
CA ASP A 41 -17.48 7.18 -9.12
C ASP A 41 -16.49 6.05 -8.80
N LEU A 42 -16.97 4.81 -8.94
CA LEU A 42 -16.20 3.60 -8.64
C LEU A 42 -14.96 3.44 -9.52
N ASP A 43 -15.03 3.85 -10.79
CA ASP A 43 -13.93 3.68 -11.74
C ASP A 43 -12.81 4.67 -11.40
N THR A 44 -13.15 5.92 -11.10
CA THR A 44 -12.21 6.91 -10.58
C THR A 44 -11.56 6.44 -9.28
N PHE A 45 -12.34 5.83 -8.36
CA PHE A 45 -11.81 5.27 -7.12
C PHE A 45 -10.81 4.13 -7.37
N ARG A 46 -11.13 3.20 -8.28
CA ARG A 46 -10.23 2.09 -8.63
C ARG A 46 -8.99 2.56 -9.38
N ASN A 47 -9.13 3.53 -10.28
CA ASN A 47 -8.03 4.10 -11.06
C ASN A 47 -7.04 4.92 -10.20
N ALA A 48 -7.40 5.25 -8.96
CA ALA A 48 -6.45 5.82 -8.00
C ALA A 48 -5.38 4.81 -7.54
N PHE A 49 -5.58 3.53 -7.81
CA PHE A 49 -4.65 2.46 -7.46
C PHE A 49 -4.28 1.63 -8.69
N ILE A 50 -3.14 0.96 -8.61
CA ILE A 50 -2.67 0.00 -9.59
C ILE A 50 -2.95 -1.40 -9.05
N ARG A 51 -3.54 -2.27 -9.87
CA ARG A 51 -3.77 -3.66 -9.50
C ARG A 51 -2.44 -4.35 -9.21
N TYR A 52 -2.34 -5.03 -8.06
CA TYR A 52 -1.08 -5.61 -7.57
C TYR A 52 -1.13 -7.13 -7.48
N HIS A 53 -2.03 -7.70 -6.67
CA HIS A 53 -2.29 -9.14 -6.62
C HIS A 53 -3.78 -9.42 -6.52
N ASP A 54 -4.28 -10.37 -7.30
CA ASP A 54 -5.72 -10.69 -7.33
C ASP A 54 -6.19 -11.45 -6.09
N THR A 55 -5.28 -12.18 -5.44
CA THR A 55 -5.60 -13.05 -4.31
C THR A 55 -4.46 -13.09 -3.31
N LEU A 56 -4.78 -13.52 -2.08
CA LEU A 56 -3.78 -13.74 -1.03
C LEU A 56 -2.78 -14.83 -1.44
N ASP A 57 -3.24 -15.86 -2.15
CA ASP A 57 -2.38 -16.94 -2.63
C ASP A 57 -1.36 -16.45 -3.68
N SER A 58 -1.76 -15.52 -4.56
CA SER A 58 -0.86 -14.89 -5.53
C SER A 58 0.24 -14.08 -4.82
N LEU A 59 -0.13 -13.35 -3.77
CA LEU A 59 0.82 -12.62 -2.92
C LEU A 59 1.78 -13.59 -2.21
N HIS A 60 1.27 -14.67 -1.60
CA HIS A 60 2.09 -15.69 -0.95
C HIS A 60 3.07 -16.35 -1.93
N ALA A 61 2.63 -16.68 -3.14
CA ALA A 61 3.48 -17.26 -4.16
C ALA A 61 4.65 -16.32 -4.51
N SER A 62 4.36 -15.04 -4.70
CA SER A 62 5.36 -14.04 -5.08
C SER A 62 6.31 -13.69 -3.93
N ALA A 63 5.83 -13.68 -2.69
CA ALA A 63 6.64 -13.41 -1.50
C ALA A 63 7.73 -14.48 -1.21
N LYS A 64 7.61 -15.68 -1.78
CA LYS A 64 8.67 -16.69 -1.72
C LYS A 64 9.95 -16.22 -2.39
N SER A 65 9.85 -15.38 -3.41
CA SER A 65 10.99 -14.93 -4.24
C SER A 65 11.16 -13.41 -4.33
N CYS A 66 10.17 -12.60 -3.92
CA CYS A 66 10.21 -11.14 -3.96
C CYS A 66 10.20 -10.52 -2.56
N ASP A 67 11.20 -9.68 -2.27
CA ASP A 67 11.33 -9.04 -0.95
C ASP A 67 10.20 -8.03 -0.67
N ILE A 68 9.75 -7.29 -1.68
CA ILE A 68 8.63 -6.34 -1.53
C ILE A 68 7.33 -7.12 -1.25
N CYS A 69 7.04 -8.17 -2.02
CA CYS A 69 5.86 -9.01 -1.75
C CYS A 69 5.91 -9.64 -0.36
N ARG A 70 7.10 -10.03 0.11
CA ARG A 70 7.27 -10.58 1.47
C ARG A 70 6.96 -9.56 2.55
N LEU A 71 7.42 -8.33 2.40
CA LEU A 71 7.07 -7.24 3.32
C LEU A 71 5.55 -6.99 3.33
N VAL A 72 4.95 -6.91 2.15
CA VAL A 72 3.50 -6.74 2.00
C VAL A 72 2.73 -7.89 2.65
N GLN A 73 3.13 -9.14 2.42
CA GLN A 73 2.51 -10.33 3.02
C GLN A 73 2.48 -10.22 4.54
N ILE A 74 3.61 -9.90 5.18
CA ILE A 74 3.69 -9.81 6.64
C ILE A 74 2.69 -8.77 7.19
N SER A 75 2.58 -7.61 6.52
CA SER A 75 1.62 -6.57 6.89
C SER A 75 0.17 -7.01 6.69
N VAL A 76 -0.16 -7.59 5.53
CA VAL A 76 -1.49 -8.11 5.19
C VAL A 76 -1.94 -9.18 6.18
N GLU A 77 -1.09 -10.16 6.48
CA GLU A 77 -1.39 -11.21 7.46
C GLU A 77 -1.59 -10.65 8.87
N THR A 78 -0.84 -9.61 9.24
CA THR A 78 -1.03 -8.92 10.52
C THR A 78 -2.40 -8.25 10.59
N VAL A 79 -2.84 -7.63 9.50
CA VAL A 79 -4.18 -7.02 9.41
C VAL A 79 -5.27 -8.09 9.50
N PHE A 80 -5.17 -9.20 8.77
CA PHE A 80 -6.13 -10.30 8.85
C PHE A 80 -6.19 -10.94 10.23
N ARG A 81 -5.04 -11.15 10.88
CA ARG A 81 -4.99 -11.71 12.25
C ARG A 81 -5.70 -10.81 13.26
N LYS A 82 -5.57 -9.49 13.13
CA LYS A 82 -6.26 -8.51 13.98
C LYS A 82 -7.73 -8.34 13.63
N ASN A 83 -8.14 -8.75 12.45
CA ASN A 83 -9.49 -8.57 11.92
C ASN A 83 -10.00 -9.87 11.29
N PRO A 84 -10.32 -10.91 12.10
CA PRO A 84 -10.69 -12.23 11.61
C PRO A 84 -12.00 -12.25 10.79
N ASN A 85 -12.79 -11.18 10.87
CA ASN A 85 -14.01 -11.00 10.09
C ASN A 85 -13.75 -10.49 8.66
N LEU A 86 -12.52 -10.12 8.33
CA LEU A 86 -12.13 -9.84 6.94
C LEU A 86 -12.04 -11.18 6.21
N GLY A 87 -12.92 -11.39 5.23
CA GLY A 87 -12.90 -12.60 4.39
C GLY A 87 -11.67 -12.67 3.49
N SER A 88 -11.47 -13.80 2.81
CA SER A 88 -10.33 -14.03 1.91
C SER A 88 -10.48 -13.47 0.49
N GLY A 89 -11.67 -12.97 0.11
CA GLY A 89 -12.00 -12.47 -1.22
C GLY A 89 -11.50 -11.05 -1.51
N TYR A 90 -10.29 -10.72 -1.06
CA TYR A 90 -9.67 -9.41 -1.32
C TYR A 90 -8.76 -9.46 -2.53
N GLU A 91 -8.95 -8.50 -3.43
CA GLU A 91 -7.92 -8.09 -4.38
C GLU A 91 -7.03 -7.03 -3.71
N PHE A 92 -5.73 -7.09 -3.97
CA PHE A 92 -4.74 -6.17 -3.45
C PHE A 92 -4.29 -5.20 -4.55
N TRP A 93 -4.30 -3.92 -4.19
CA TRP A 93 -3.97 -2.81 -5.09
C TRP A 93 -2.95 -1.90 -4.41
N ILE A 94 -2.07 -1.29 -5.19
CA ILE A 94 -0.97 -0.43 -4.71
C ILE A 94 -1.23 1.03 -5.10
N GLY A 95 -0.95 1.95 -4.19
CA GLY A 95 -1.04 3.39 -4.41
C GLY A 95 0.03 4.17 -3.65
N GLY A 96 0.11 5.47 -3.92
CA GLY A 96 1.00 6.37 -3.20
C GLY A 96 0.55 6.56 -1.76
N ARG A 97 1.51 6.49 -0.82
CA ARG A 97 1.21 6.57 0.61
C ARG A 97 0.66 7.94 1.02
N GLU A 98 -0.34 7.94 1.89
CA GLU A 98 -0.88 9.17 2.46
C GLU A 98 0.08 9.80 3.48
N GLY A 99 0.50 11.04 3.25
CA GLY A 99 1.22 11.86 4.23
C GLY A 99 2.74 11.70 4.28
N SER A 100 3.34 10.94 3.35
CA SER A 100 4.78 10.81 3.17
C SER A 100 5.06 10.11 1.85
N ASP A 101 6.25 10.27 1.29
CA ASP A 101 6.69 9.48 0.14
C ASP A 101 6.83 8.00 0.48
N GLY A 102 6.33 7.17 -0.43
CA GLY A 102 6.31 5.73 -0.32
C GLY A 102 5.05 5.16 -0.98
N PHE A 103 4.68 3.94 -0.59
CA PHE A 103 3.52 3.27 -1.16
C PHE A 103 2.69 2.57 -0.08
N GLU A 104 1.46 2.28 -0.42
CA GLU A 104 0.52 1.56 0.42
C GLU A 104 -0.24 0.52 -0.38
N ILE A 105 -0.72 -0.50 0.32
CA ILE A 105 -1.51 -1.59 -0.24
C ILE A 105 -2.90 -1.52 0.37
N VAL A 106 -3.91 -1.51 -0.49
CA VAL A 106 -5.31 -1.56 -0.10
C VAL A 106 -5.94 -2.86 -0.56
N GLY A 107 -6.88 -3.36 0.22
CA GLY A 107 -7.71 -4.51 -0.12
C GLY A 107 -9.09 -4.05 -0.57
N PHE A 108 -9.50 -4.49 -1.76
CA PHE A 108 -10.87 -4.37 -2.27
C PHE A 108 -11.63 -5.67 -2.05
N ALA A 109 -12.76 -5.60 -1.34
CA ALA A 109 -13.70 -6.72 -1.28
C ALA A 109 -14.64 -6.64 -2.49
N GLU A 110 -14.77 -7.74 -3.23
CA GLU A 110 -15.57 -7.85 -4.47
C GLU A 110 -17.06 -7.46 -4.29
N SER A 111 -17.58 -7.46 -3.05
CA SER A 111 -19.01 -7.41 -2.73
C SER A 111 -19.62 -6.02 -2.41
N ARG A 112 -18.92 -4.89 -2.59
CA ARG A 112 -19.45 -3.56 -2.21
C ARG A 112 -19.68 -2.63 -3.40
N THR A 113 -20.93 -2.56 -3.86
CA THR A 113 -21.32 -1.86 -5.11
C THR A 113 -21.97 -0.49 -4.95
N ALA A 114 -22.30 -0.04 -3.73
CA ALA A 114 -22.97 1.26 -3.53
C ALA A 114 -22.04 2.37 -3.00
N ASN A 115 -21.08 2.02 -2.14
CA ASN A 115 -20.07 2.94 -1.60
C ASN A 115 -18.75 2.16 -1.50
N PRO A 116 -17.82 2.32 -2.47
CA PRO A 116 -16.59 1.58 -2.43
C PRO A 116 -15.75 2.01 -1.24
N ILE A 117 -15.41 1.01 -0.42
CA ILE A 117 -14.47 1.14 0.68
C ILE A 117 -13.35 0.14 0.40
N CYS A 118 -12.10 0.60 0.48
CA CYS A 118 -10.95 -0.30 0.48
C CYS A 118 -10.22 -0.22 1.82
N SER A 119 -9.82 -1.37 2.34
CA SER A 119 -9.15 -1.44 3.64
C SER A 119 -7.65 -1.25 3.47
N LEU A 120 -7.01 -0.44 4.30
CA LEU A 120 -5.56 -0.29 4.28
C LEU A 120 -4.91 -1.55 4.86
N MET A 121 -4.16 -2.27 4.02
CA MET A 121 -3.53 -3.53 4.37
C MET A 121 -2.04 -3.38 4.70
N ALA A 122 -1.37 -2.43 4.07
CA ALA A 122 0.03 -2.13 4.35
C ALA A 122 0.36 -0.68 3.98
N ALA A 123 1.35 -0.07 4.64
CA ALA A 123 1.88 1.24 4.27
C ALA A 123 3.39 1.27 4.56
N PHE A 124 4.16 1.66 3.56
CA PHE A 124 5.63 1.69 3.59
C PHE A 124 6.10 3.08 3.17
N GLY A 125 6.81 3.76 4.05
CA GLY A 125 7.48 5.03 3.72
C GLY A 125 8.88 4.78 3.20
N PHE A 126 9.32 5.61 2.26
CA PHE A 126 10.73 5.67 1.89
C PHE A 126 11.55 6.20 3.06
N CYS A 127 12.75 5.68 3.23
CA CYS A 127 13.71 6.17 4.22
C CYS A 127 14.75 7.04 3.52
N VAL A 128 15.12 8.15 4.14
CA VAL A 128 16.16 9.06 3.64
C VAL A 128 17.22 9.25 4.71
N GLU A 129 18.49 9.28 4.31
CA GLU A 129 19.58 9.60 5.23
C GLU A 129 19.60 11.10 5.50
N ARG A 130 19.69 11.47 6.78
CA ARG A 130 19.75 12.88 7.20
C ARG A 130 20.92 13.61 6.52
N GLY A 131 20.63 14.75 5.89
CA GLY A 131 21.62 15.59 5.21
C GLY A 131 22.05 15.09 3.83
N SER A 132 21.45 14.00 3.34
CA SER A 132 21.58 13.61 1.93
C SER A 132 20.81 14.57 1.02
N GLN A 133 21.14 14.61 -0.26
CA GLN A 133 20.37 15.39 -1.24
C GLN A 133 18.88 14.97 -1.28
N LEU A 134 18.61 13.69 -1.04
CA LEU A 134 17.25 13.14 -1.01
C LEU A 134 16.44 13.61 0.20
N ASP A 135 17.09 13.96 1.32
CA ASP A 135 16.45 14.47 2.55
C ASP A 135 15.66 15.77 2.32
N HIS A 136 15.98 16.50 1.24
CA HIS A 136 15.28 17.73 0.84
C HIS A 136 14.30 17.54 -0.33
N MET A 137 14.34 16.38 -0.99
CA MET A 137 13.58 16.11 -2.21
C MET A 137 12.41 15.14 -1.98
N ILE A 138 12.50 14.32 -0.95
CA ILE A 138 11.54 13.25 -0.65
C ILE A 138 11.02 13.49 0.77
N ASP A 139 9.71 13.43 0.96
CA ASP A 139 9.05 13.43 2.27
C ASP A 139 9.15 12.03 2.91
N GLY A 140 10.39 11.60 3.15
CA GLY A 140 10.73 10.27 3.66
C GLY A 140 10.95 10.24 5.17
N ARG A 141 10.95 9.04 5.76
CA ARG A 141 11.39 8.83 7.14
C ARG A 141 12.89 9.05 7.22
N VAL A 142 13.31 10.11 7.90
CA VAL A 142 14.74 10.36 8.16
C VAL A 142 15.30 9.25 9.05
N VAL A 143 16.32 8.56 8.55
CA VAL A 143 17.08 7.56 9.30
C VAL A 143 18.44 8.14 9.70
N SER A 144 18.81 7.94 10.95
CA SER A 144 20.16 8.24 11.42
C SER A 144 21.11 7.18 10.82
N PRO A 145 22.34 7.56 10.41
CA PRO A 145 23.34 6.59 10.01
C PRO A 145 23.52 5.56 11.14
N SER A 146 23.53 4.28 10.77
CA SER A 146 23.85 3.22 11.74
C SER A 146 25.23 3.52 12.33
N PRO A 147 25.45 3.34 13.64
CA PRO A 147 26.77 3.53 14.22
C PRO A 147 27.77 2.68 13.43
N SER A 148 28.77 3.33 12.86
CA SER A 148 29.87 2.66 12.16
C SER A 148 30.51 1.65 13.12
N SER A 149 30.57 0.40 12.68
CA SER A 149 31.21 -0.71 13.40
C SER A 149 32.71 -0.47 13.60
#